data_AF-A0A937D4G8-F1
#
_entry.id   AF-A0A937D4G8-F1
#
_cell.length_a   1.000
_cell.length_b   1.000
_cell.length_c   1.000
_cell.angle_alpha   90.00
_cell.angle_beta   90.00
_cell.angle_gamma   90.00
#
_symmetry.space_group_name_H-M   'P 1'
#
loop_
_entity.id
_entity.type
_entity.pdbx_description
1 polymer ?
#
loop_
_entity_poly.entity_id
_entity_poly.type
_entity_poly.pdbx_seq_one_letter_code
_entity_poly.pdbx_strand_id
1 'polypeptide(L)'
;MKKFFLLLIFAIFSSSCSGQKSKINGISFVGSPREIKAKTIQPVVDLNANWAAVMPFGFLKNLESPTVVFNIERQWWGERRDGAKRTIELLNERKIQVMLKPQIWVWQGEFTGNIKMNSEEQWKELERSYKEFILLYAQLAEEMKVPILCIGTELHTFVQTRPTYWNELIKEIRTIYNGKLTYAENWDQFDKAPFWNQLDYIGIDAYFPVSEQQTPTVEELQQGWQQHKNNIIALHTRIKKPILFTEYGYRSIHYTGKEPWDSGRANGNVDLKAQENALTALYREFWQEPWFAGGFLWKWFHNHNEVGGKDNNRFTIQNKPSEELIKEFYSTQ
;
A
#
# COMPACT_ATOMS: atom_id res chain seq x y z
N MET A 1 -55.03 37.04 36.62
CA MET A 1 -53.68 36.56 37.00
C MET A 1 -53.63 35.05 36.90
N LYS A 2 -52.86 34.52 35.94
CA LYS A 2 -52.11 33.24 35.95
C LYS A 2 -51.76 32.92 34.50
N LYS A 3 -50.52 33.25 34.11
CA LYS A 3 -49.94 32.95 32.81
C LYS A 3 -49.52 31.47 32.79
N PHE A 4 -50.00 30.73 31.80
CA PHE A 4 -49.45 29.43 31.41
C PHE A 4 -48.14 29.68 30.66
N PHE A 5 -47.04 29.07 31.10
CA PHE A 5 -45.78 29.05 30.38
C PHE A 5 -45.55 27.60 29.92
N LEU A 6 -45.80 27.34 28.64
CA LEU A 6 -45.41 26.08 28.00
C LEU A 6 -44.00 26.27 27.44
N LEU A 7 -43.01 25.57 28.02
CA LEU A 7 -41.64 25.53 27.52
C LEU A 7 -41.58 24.50 26.38
N LEU A 8 -41.43 24.99 25.14
CA LEU A 8 -41.07 24.17 23.98
C LEU A 8 -39.55 23.97 23.98
N ILE A 9 -39.11 22.75 24.29
CA ILE A 9 -37.72 22.32 24.13
C ILE A 9 -37.53 21.95 22.66
N PHE A 10 -36.84 22.81 21.91
CA PHE A 10 -36.33 22.47 20.58
C PHE A 10 -35.08 21.59 20.74
N ALA A 11 -35.23 20.29 20.51
CA ALA A 11 -34.09 19.40 20.35
C ALA A 11 -33.46 19.64 18.97
N ILE A 12 -32.33 20.35 18.94
CA ILE A 12 -31.50 20.48 17.75
C ILE A 12 -30.80 19.13 17.55
N PHE A 13 -31.31 18.32 16.62
CA PHE A 13 -30.57 17.20 16.08
C PHE A 13 -29.41 17.76 15.26
N SER A 14 -28.23 17.85 15.87
CA SER A 14 -26.97 17.99 15.15
C SER A 14 -26.73 16.68 14.40
N SER A 15 -27.25 16.59 13.18
CA SER A 15 -26.78 15.63 12.18
C SER A 15 -25.32 15.96 11.91
N SER A 16 -24.41 15.28 12.61
CA SER A 16 -23.02 15.21 12.21
C SER A 16 -22.99 14.52 10.84
N CYS A 17 -23.10 15.32 9.77
CA CYS A 17 -22.55 14.96 8.47
C CYS A 17 -21.05 14.77 8.69
N SER A 18 -20.64 13.59 9.14
CA SER A 18 -19.30 13.13 8.86
C SER A 18 -19.25 12.98 7.35
N GLY A 19 -18.80 14.03 6.65
CA GLY A 19 -18.48 13.93 5.23
C GLY A 19 -17.59 12.70 5.09
N GLN A 20 -18.12 11.67 4.42
CA GLN A 20 -17.41 10.42 4.24
C GLN A 20 -16.12 10.78 3.52
N LYS A 21 -14.97 10.62 4.21
CA LYS A 21 -13.68 10.85 3.57
C LYS A 21 -13.63 9.95 2.33
N SER A 22 -13.30 10.54 1.18
CA SER A 22 -13.12 9.80 -0.06
C SER A 22 -12.17 8.63 0.17
N LYS A 23 -12.47 7.47 -0.43
CA LYS A 23 -11.56 6.32 -0.39
C LYS A 23 -10.21 6.68 -1.02
N ILE A 24 -9.16 6.01 -0.54
CA ILE A 24 -7.84 6.06 -1.17
C ILE A 24 -7.93 5.24 -2.47
N ASN A 25 -7.99 5.93 -3.59
CA ASN A 25 -7.92 5.40 -4.95
C ASN A 25 -6.47 5.55 -5.43
N GLY A 26 -5.61 4.70 -4.88
CA GLY A 26 -4.17 4.83 -5.00
C GLY A 26 -3.55 3.90 -6.04
N ILE A 27 -2.39 4.31 -6.56
CA ILE A 27 -1.49 3.46 -7.34
C ILE A 27 -0.13 3.34 -6.64
N SER A 28 0.57 2.23 -6.84
CA SER A 28 1.96 2.07 -6.39
C SER A 28 2.90 2.55 -7.49
N PHE A 29 3.48 3.75 -7.31
CA PHE A 29 4.27 4.44 -8.34
C PHE A 29 5.73 3.98 -8.30
N VAL A 30 6.17 3.32 -9.36
CA VAL A 30 7.52 2.75 -9.46
C VAL A 30 8.57 3.85 -9.61
N GLY A 31 9.58 3.84 -8.75
CA GLY A 31 10.74 4.74 -8.83
C GLY A 31 11.41 4.67 -10.20
N SER A 32 11.75 5.83 -10.76
CA SER A 32 12.43 5.89 -12.06
C SER A 32 13.95 5.86 -11.89
N PRO A 33 14.71 5.22 -12.80
CA PRO A 33 16.17 5.29 -12.79
C PRO A 33 16.71 6.70 -13.07
N ARG A 34 15.88 7.62 -13.59
CA ARG A 34 16.25 8.99 -13.94
C ARG A 34 15.19 9.98 -13.45
N GLU A 35 15.54 11.26 -13.43
CA GLU A 35 14.59 12.32 -13.08
C GLU A 35 13.36 12.30 -14.00
N ILE A 36 12.18 12.38 -13.39
CA ILE A 36 10.89 12.46 -14.07
C ILE A 36 10.40 13.90 -14.19
N LYS A 37 9.48 14.17 -15.11
CA LYS A 37 8.92 15.51 -15.36
C LYS A 37 7.42 15.52 -15.07
N ALA A 38 6.81 16.70 -14.97
CA ALA A 38 5.36 16.84 -14.74
C ALA A 38 4.49 16.04 -15.73
N LYS A 39 4.93 15.89 -16.99
CA LYS A 39 4.24 15.06 -18.00
C LYS A 39 4.15 13.57 -17.62
N THR A 40 5.08 13.08 -16.81
CA THR A 40 5.13 11.70 -16.32
C THR A 40 3.97 11.40 -15.34
N ILE A 41 3.45 12.42 -14.67
CA ILE A 41 2.33 12.30 -13.74
C ILE A 41 0.98 12.37 -14.45
N GLN A 42 0.92 12.92 -15.68
CA GLN A 42 -0.33 13.10 -16.40
C GLN A 42 -1.15 11.80 -16.52
N PRO A 43 -0.57 10.63 -16.87
CA PRO A 43 -1.33 9.38 -16.91
C PRO A 43 -1.94 8.94 -15.57
N VAL A 44 -1.34 9.35 -14.43
CA VAL A 44 -1.92 9.08 -13.10
C VAL A 44 -3.16 9.95 -12.87
N VAL A 45 -3.12 11.20 -13.32
CA VAL A 45 -4.27 12.12 -13.28
C VAL A 45 -5.39 11.63 -14.20
N ASP A 46 -5.04 11.17 -15.40
CA ASP A 46 -6.00 10.69 -16.41
C ASP A 46 -6.71 9.40 -15.96
N LEU A 47 -6.09 8.63 -15.04
CA LEU A 47 -6.69 7.48 -14.35
C LEU A 47 -7.69 7.89 -13.25
N ASN A 48 -7.81 9.17 -12.92
CA ASN A 48 -8.55 9.68 -11.75
C ASN A 48 -8.02 9.20 -10.40
N ALA A 49 -6.74 8.78 -10.32
CA ALA A 49 -6.14 8.41 -9.03
C ALA A 49 -6.00 9.66 -8.14
N ASN A 50 -6.49 9.57 -6.90
CA ASN A 50 -6.36 10.64 -5.91
C ASN A 50 -5.15 10.44 -4.98
N TRP A 51 -4.52 9.26 -5.02
CA TRP A 51 -3.35 8.91 -4.24
C TRP A 51 -2.27 8.19 -5.05
N ALA A 52 -1.02 8.28 -4.59
CA ALA A 52 0.07 7.45 -5.08
C ALA A 52 1.00 7.03 -3.92
N ALA A 53 1.46 5.78 -3.93
CA ALA A 53 2.54 5.33 -3.06
C ALA A 53 3.88 5.66 -3.75
N VAL A 54 4.73 6.42 -3.07
CA VAL A 54 6.12 6.70 -3.49
C VAL A 54 7.03 5.78 -2.69
N MET A 55 7.83 4.96 -3.37
CA MET A 55 8.51 3.82 -2.76
C MET A 55 10.03 3.92 -2.94
N PRO A 56 10.73 4.66 -2.06
CA PRO A 56 12.18 4.57 -2.00
C PRO A 56 12.63 3.20 -1.49
N PHE A 57 13.84 2.78 -1.84
CA PHE A 57 14.35 1.45 -1.47
C PHE A 57 15.64 1.50 -0.65
N GLY A 58 15.72 0.63 0.34
CA GLY A 58 16.94 0.16 0.96
C GLY A 58 17.25 -1.27 0.50
N PHE A 59 18.52 -1.66 0.53
CA PHE A 59 18.98 -2.92 -0.05
C PHE A 59 19.74 -3.78 0.96
N LEU A 60 19.40 -5.06 1.01
CA LEU A 60 20.15 -6.09 1.73
C LEU A 60 20.82 -7.03 0.73
N LYS A 61 22.03 -7.47 1.02
CA LYS A 61 22.78 -8.39 0.15
C LYS A 61 22.20 -9.82 0.16
N ASN A 62 21.65 -10.25 1.28
CA ASN A 62 20.96 -11.53 1.48
C ASN A 62 20.12 -11.46 2.78
N LEU A 63 19.37 -12.53 3.09
CA LEU A 63 18.51 -12.62 4.28
C LEU A 63 19.22 -12.52 5.64
N GLU A 64 20.54 -12.69 5.67
CA GLU A 64 21.37 -12.66 6.89
C GLU A 64 22.23 -11.38 6.99
N SER A 65 22.03 -10.43 6.06
CA SER A 65 22.80 -9.18 6.03
C SER A 65 22.22 -8.17 7.03
N PRO A 66 23.03 -7.66 7.98
CA PRO A 66 22.53 -6.73 8.99
C PRO A 66 22.55 -5.26 8.53
N THR A 67 23.21 -4.91 7.43
CA THR A 67 23.32 -3.52 6.99
C THR A 67 22.41 -3.24 5.79
N VAL A 68 21.48 -2.31 5.97
CA VAL A 68 20.64 -1.73 4.91
C VAL A 68 21.46 -0.68 4.15
N VAL A 69 21.65 -0.89 2.85
CA VAL A 69 22.29 0.07 1.95
C VAL A 69 21.22 0.94 1.29
N PHE A 70 21.26 2.26 1.52
CA PHE A 70 20.24 3.17 1.01
C PHE A 70 20.81 4.57 0.73
N ASN A 71 20.07 5.34 -0.07
CA ASN A 71 20.39 6.71 -0.46
C ASN A 71 21.81 6.91 -1.04
N ILE A 72 22.27 5.97 -1.87
CA ILE A 72 23.56 6.00 -2.57
C ILE A 72 23.38 6.31 -4.07
N GLU A 73 24.36 6.96 -4.69
CA GLU A 73 24.28 7.40 -6.10
C GLU A 73 23.99 6.27 -7.11
N ARG A 74 24.43 5.04 -6.80
CA ARG A 74 24.26 3.87 -7.69
C ARG A 74 22.84 3.30 -7.70
N GLN A 75 21.96 3.72 -6.80
CA GLN A 75 20.55 3.34 -6.83
C GLN A 75 19.80 4.11 -7.92
N TRP A 76 18.65 3.60 -8.32
CA TRP A 76 17.76 4.37 -9.19
C TRP A 76 17.42 5.69 -8.53
N TRP A 77 17.39 6.76 -9.32
CA TRP A 77 17.14 8.11 -8.83
C TRP A 77 15.87 8.19 -7.96
N GLY A 78 14.76 7.62 -8.43
CA GLY A 78 13.47 7.61 -7.72
C GLY A 78 13.42 6.73 -6.47
N GLU A 79 14.44 5.89 -6.24
CA GLU A 79 14.56 5.05 -5.05
C GLU A 79 15.32 5.74 -3.90
N ARG A 80 15.91 6.91 -4.17
CA ARG A 80 16.66 7.72 -3.22
C ARG A 80 15.80 8.86 -2.67
N ARG A 81 16.32 9.55 -1.64
CA ARG A 81 15.61 10.67 -1.00
C ARG A 81 15.33 11.83 -1.96
N ASP A 82 16.30 12.18 -2.80
CA ASP A 82 16.19 13.28 -3.77
C ASP A 82 15.11 12.99 -4.83
N GLY A 83 15.12 11.78 -5.40
CA GLY A 83 14.10 11.39 -6.37
C GLY A 83 12.71 11.16 -5.78
N ALA A 84 12.63 10.60 -4.58
CA ALA A 84 11.37 10.51 -3.84
C ALA A 84 10.79 11.89 -3.57
N LYS A 85 11.61 12.84 -3.08
CA LYS A 85 11.19 14.24 -2.85
C LYS A 85 10.63 14.87 -4.13
N ARG A 86 11.38 14.80 -5.23
CA ARG A 86 10.95 15.40 -6.50
C ARG A 86 9.67 14.74 -7.05
N THR A 87 9.52 13.43 -6.86
CA THR A 87 8.30 12.71 -7.25
C THR A 87 7.09 13.18 -6.43
N ILE A 88 7.26 13.36 -5.12
CA ILE A 88 6.21 13.88 -4.22
C ILE A 88 5.78 15.29 -4.63
N GLU A 89 6.74 16.18 -4.95
CA GLU A 89 6.44 17.53 -5.43
C GLU A 89 5.55 17.49 -6.68
N LEU A 90 5.93 16.70 -7.69
CA LEU A 90 5.18 16.59 -8.95
C LEU A 90 3.77 15.98 -8.76
N LEU A 91 3.60 15.04 -7.82
CA LEU A 91 2.30 14.48 -7.48
C LEU A 91 1.42 15.53 -6.76
N ASN A 92 1.99 16.24 -5.78
CA ASN A 92 1.29 17.29 -5.03
C ASN A 92 0.89 18.47 -5.94
N GLU A 93 1.72 18.86 -6.91
CA GLU A 93 1.38 19.85 -7.95
C GLU A 93 0.12 19.47 -8.74
N ARG A 94 -0.18 18.18 -8.83
CA ARG A 94 -1.38 17.62 -9.47
C ARG A 94 -2.49 17.24 -8.48
N LYS A 95 -2.36 17.64 -7.20
CA LYS A 95 -3.30 17.33 -6.10
C LYS A 95 -3.45 15.83 -5.80
N ILE A 96 -2.47 15.02 -6.18
CA ILE A 96 -2.42 13.60 -5.82
C ILE A 96 -1.76 13.49 -4.45
N GLN A 97 -2.46 12.92 -3.48
CA GLN A 97 -1.94 12.68 -2.14
C GLN A 97 -0.93 11.53 -2.14
N VAL A 98 -0.02 11.52 -1.16
CA VAL A 98 1.06 10.52 -1.13
C VAL A 98 1.00 9.65 0.11
N MET A 99 1.24 8.35 -0.08
CA MET A 99 1.84 7.50 0.96
C MET A 99 3.32 7.34 0.65
N LEU A 100 4.20 7.74 1.57
CA LEU A 100 5.63 7.40 1.46
C LEU A 100 5.82 6.00 2.03
N LYS A 101 6.28 5.05 1.23
CA LYS A 101 6.45 3.63 1.60
C LYS A 101 7.89 3.19 1.33
N PRO A 102 8.87 3.52 2.21
CA PRO A 102 10.22 3.01 2.09
C PRO A 102 10.23 1.48 2.24
N GLN A 103 10.76 0.77 1.23
CA GLN A 103 10.79 -0.68 1.19
C GLN A 103 12.21 -1.23 1.26
N ILE A 104 12.34 -2.50 1.63
CA ILE A 104 13.60 -3.24 1.56
C ILE A 104 13.55 -4.17 0.35
N TRP A 105 14.63 -4.19 -0.43
CA TRP A 105 14.87 -5.20 -1.45
C TRP A 105 16.05 -6.08 -1.02
N VAL A 106 15.81 -7.38 -0.88
CA VAL A 106 16.90 -8.34 -0.72
C VAL A 106 17.36 -8.77 -2.11
N TRP A 107 18.66 -8.75 -2.36
CA TRP A 107 19.21 -9.15 -3.66
C TRP A 107 18.72 -10.53 -4.09
N GLN A 108 18.68 -10.75 -5.40
CA GLN A 108 18.03 -11.92 -6.02
C GLN A 108 16.50 -12.02 -5.81
N GLY A 109 15.87 -11.02 -5.20
CA GLY A 109 14.43 -11.03 -4.96
C GLY A 109 14.01 -12.01 -3.87
N GLU A 110 14.90 -12.26 -2.89
CA GLU A 110 14.53 -13.06 -1.72
C GLU A 110 13.44 -12.36 -0.92
N PHE A 111 12.52 -13.16 -0.36
CA PHE A 111 11.38 -12.63 0.39
C PHE A 111 11.84 -12.00 1.72
N THR A 112 11.54 -10.72 1.90
CA THR A 112 11.92 -9.91 3.07
C THR A 112 11.37 -10.46 4.38
N GLY A 113 10.24 -11.18 4.33
CA GLY A 113 9.64 -11.80 5.51
C GLY A 113 10.54 -12.83 6.19
N ASN A 114 11.57 -13.32 5.49
CA ASN A 114 12.54 -14.31 5.97
C ASN A 114 13.86 -13.71 6.48
N ILE A 115 14.00 -12.36 6.53
CA ILE A 115 15.21 -11.72 7.06
C ILE A 115 15.43 -12.19 8.50
N LYS A 116 16.59 -12.78 8.76
CA LYS A 116 16.93 -13.37 10.06
C LYS A 116 18.43 -13.27 10.30
N MET A 117 18.82 -12.65 11.41
CA MET A 117 20.22 -12.56 11.79
C MET A 117 20.66 -13.75 12.65
N ASN A 118 21.93 -14.12 12.57
CA ASN A 118 22.50 -15.30 13.21
C ASN A 118 23.08 -15.01 14.61
N SER A 119 23.16 -13.74 15.02
CA SER A 119 23.62 -13.35 16.36
C SER A 119 22.91 -12.08 16.86
N GLU A 120 22.95 -11.85 18.17
CA GLU A 120 22.41 -10.62 18.78
C GLU A 120 23.12 -9.35 18.29
N GLU A 121 24.43 -9.44 18.01
CA GLU A 121 25.22 -8.34 17.46
C GLU A 121 24.72 -7.95 16.07
N GLN A 122 24.48 -8.93 15.21
CA GLN A 122 23.93 -8.69 13.87
C GLN A 122 22.49 -8.14 13.94
N TRP A 123 21.68 -8.63 14.89
CA TRP A 123 20.36 -8.07 15.11
C TRP A 123 20.41 -6.60 15.52
N LYS A 124 21.28 -6.23 16.47
CA LYS A 124 21.46 -4.82 16.86
C LYS A 124 22.00 -3.95 15.73
N GLU A 125 22.85 -4.51 14.86
CA GLU A 125 23.33 -3.82 13.66
C GLU A 125 22.17 -3.57 12.68
N LEU A 126 21.31 -4.56 12.44
CA LEU A 126 20.10 -4.40 11.62
C LEU A 126 19.11 -3.39 12.21
N GLU A 127 18.87 -3.43 13.51
CA GLU A 127 18.04 -2.45 14.21
C GLU A 127 18.56 -1.03 14.00
N ARG A 128 19.87 -0.81 14.20
CA ARG A 128 20.48 0.50 13.98
C ARG A 128 20.40 0.94 12.52
N SER A 129 20.76 0.07 11.59
CA SER A 129 20.79 0.40 10.15
C SER A 129 19.38 0.63 9.58
N TYR A 130 18.40 -0.17 9.98
CA TYR A 130 17.00 0.02 9.59
C TYR A 130 16.40 1.30 10.17
N LYS A 131 16.75 1.64 11.43
CA LYS A 131 16.36 2.90 12.05
C LYS A 131 16.88 4.10 11.24
N GLU A 132 18.17 4.11 10.89
CA GLU A 132 18.75 5.18 10.06
C GLU A 132 17.99 5.31 8.72
N PHE A 133 17.70 4.19 8.07
CA PHE A 133 16.91 4.15 6.82
C PHE A 133 15.52 4.75 6.99
N ILE A 134 14.74 4.29 7.98
CA ILE A 134 13.34 4.71 8.10
C ILE A 134 13.20 6.14 8.63
N LEU A 135 14.11 6.58 9.51
CA LEU A 135 14.09 7.96 10.02
C LEU A 135 14.47 8.98 8.95
N LEU A 136 15.33 8.63 7.98
CA LEU A 136 15.61 9.48 6.81
C LEU A 136 14.32 9.83 6.07
N TYR A 137 13.44 8.84 5.88
CA TYR A 137 12.18 9.01 5.18
C TYR A 137 11.05 9.53 6.07
N ALA A 138 11.09 9.31 7.38
CA ALA A 138 10.19 10.01 8.31
C ALA A 138 10.44 11.53 8.29
N GLN A 139 11.70 11.96 8.25
CA GLN A 139 12.07 13.37 8.08
C GLN A 139 11.58 13.92 6.73
N LEU A 140 11.73 13.17 5.64
CA LEU A 140 11.19 13.58 4.33
C LEU A 140 9.66 13.68 4.35
N ALA A 141 8.98 12.73 4.99
CA ALA A 141 7.52 12.73 5.13
C ALA A 141 7.04 13.97 5.88
N GLU A 142 7.71 14.37 6.96
CA GLU A 142 7.39 15.60 7.69
C GLU A 142 7.69 16.86 6.86
N GLU A 143 8.88 16.95 6.25
CA GLU A 143 9.28 18.07 5.39
C GLU A 143 8.25 18.33 4.29
N MET A 144 7.79 17.26 3.64
CA MET A 144 6.84 17.31 2.52
C MET A 144 5.37 17.25 2.96
N LYS A 145 5.10 17.16 4.27
CA LYS A 145 3.76 17.00 4.86
C LYS A 145 2.98 15.86 4.21
N VAL A 146 3.65 14.74 3.95
CA VAL A 146 3.03 13.54 3.37
C VAL A 146 1.94 13.04 4.31
N PRO A 147 0.73 12.71 3.82
CA PRO A 147 -0.36 12.27 4.68
C PRO A 147 -0.16 10.92 5.39
N ILE A 148 0.51 9.95 4.75
CA ILE A 148 0.74 8.61 5.29
C ILE A 148 2.22 8.20 5.10
N LEU A 149 2.82 7.68 6.17
CA LEU A 149 4.12 7.00 6.13
C LEU A 149 3.89 5.52 6.45
N CYS A 150 4.33 4.64 5.55
CA CYS A 150 4.39 3.20 5.81
C CYS A 150 5.79 2.86 6.35
N ILE A 151 5.85 2.34 7.58
CA ILE A 151 7.11 2.21 8.33
C ILE A 151 7.88 0.92 8.06
N GLY A 152 7.37 0.06 7.16
CA GLY A 152 7.94 -1.24 6.83
C GLY A 152 7.00 -2.06 5.97
N THR A 153 7.54 -3.06 5.27
CA THR A 153 6.81 -3.86 4.28
C THR A 153 7.29 -5.31 4.35
N GLU A 154 6.40 -6.22 4.72
CA GLU A 154 6.62 -7.67 4.75
C GLU A 154 7.91 -8.06 5.50
N LEU A 155 8.09 -7.54 6.71
CA LEU A 155 9.26 -7.78 7.57
C LEU A 155 8.95 -8.77 8.71
N HIS A 156 8.08 -9.75 8.44
CA HIS A 156 7.48 -10.62 9.44
C HIS A 156 8.48 -11.20 10.47
N THR A 157 9.52 -11.92 10.03
CA THR A 157 10.50 -12.53 10.95
C THR A 157 11.20 -11.48 11.82
N PHE A 158 11.53 -10.31 11.27
CA PHE A 158 12.14 -9.21 12.02
C PHE A 158 11.16 -8.65 13.06
N VAL A 159 9.89 -8.44 12.69
CA VAL A 159 8.82 -7.98 13.60
C VAL A 159 8.62 -8.96 14.76
N GLN A 160 8.50 -10.25 14.47
CA GLN A 160 8.27 -11.28 15.49
C GLN A 160 9.48 -11.46 16.41
N THR A 161 10.70 -11.33 15.87
CA THR A 161 11.93 -11.53 16.65
C THR A 161 12.26 -10.31 17.50
N ARG A 162 11.95 -9.10 17.02
CA ARG A 162 12.36 -7.82 17.66
C ARG A 162 11.19 -6.91 18.03
N PRO A 163 10.16 -7.39 18.74
CA PRO A 163 8.97 -6.58 19.03
C PRO A 163 9.29 -5.34 19.86
N THR A 164 10.22 -5.41 20.82
CA THR A 164 10.62 -4.25 21.64
C THR A 164 11.19 -3.13 20.78
N TYR A 165 12.10 -3.46 19.86
CA TYR A 165 12.67 -2.51 18.91
C TYR A 165 11.58 -1.82 18.08
N TRP A 166 10.62 -2.56 17.52
CA TRP A 166 9.54 -1.97 16.73
C TRP A 166 8.65 -1.01 17.53
N ASN A 167 8.32 -1.36 18.78
CA ASN A 167 7.57 -0.47 19.67
C ASN A 167 8.34 0.83 19.96
N GLU A 168 9.66 0.76 20.15
CA GLU A 168 10.51 1.94 20.37
C GLU A 168 10.66 2.78 19.11
N LEU A 169 10.87 2.14 17.96
CA LEU A 169 10.99 2.79 16.67
C LEU A 169 9.74 3.59 16.31
N ILE A 170 8.54 3.06 16.56
CA ILE A 170 7.28 3.77 16.32
C ILE A 170 7.20 5.04 17.17
N LYS A 171 7.59 4.97 18.45
CA LYS A 171 7.62 6.16 19.33
C LYS A 171 8.60 7.20 18.80
N GLU A 172 9.78 6.78 18.35
CA GLU A 172 10.80 7.67 17.79
C GLU A 172 10.31 8.34 16.50
N ILE A 173 9.70 7.59 15.58
CA ILE A 173 9.09 8.14 14.36
C ILE A 173 8.04 9.20 14.70
N ARG A 174 7.20 8.98 15.73
CA ARG A 174 6.19 9.95 16.17
C ARG A 174 6.76 11.24 16.75
N THR A 175 8.03 11.27 17.16
CA THR A 175 8.70 12.53 17.57
C THR A 175 9.11 13.38 16.38
N ILE A 176 9.22 12.79 15.18
CA ILE A 176 9.69 13.43 13.95
C ILE A 176 8.52 13.75 13.02
N TYR A 177 7.56 12.83 12.91
CA TYR A 177 6.51 12.88 11.89
C TYR A 177 5.11 12.88 12.51
N ASN A 178 4.31 13.88 12.12
CA ASN A 178 2.99 14.16 12.69
C ASN A 178 1.82 13.57 11.89
N GLY A 179 2.08 13.04 10.69
CA GLY A 179 1.06 12.42 9.85
C GLY A 179 0.71 11.00 10.30
N LYS A 180 -0.06 10.29 9.46
CA LYS A 180 -0.54 8.95 9.80
C LYS A 180 0.51 7.88 9.55
N LEU A 181 0.56 6.88 10.43
CA LEU A 181 1.45 5.71 10.29
C LEU A 181 0.67 4.46 9.91
N THR A 182 1.31 3.62 9.08
CA THR A 182 0.89 2.26 8.80
C THR A 182 2.13 1.36 8.70
N TYR A 183 1.92 0.05 8.67
CA TYR A 183 2.91 -0.99 8.36
C TYR A 183 2.23 -1.93 7.37
N ALA A 184 2.95 -2.34 6.32
CA ALA A 184 2.42 -3.23 5.29
C ALA A 184 2.82 -4.66 5.62
N GLU A 185 1.87 -5.48 6.09
CA GLU A 185 2.14 -6.89 6.37
C GLU A 185 1.58 -7.79 5.27
N ASN A 186 2.23 -8.92 5.03
CA ASN A 186 1.79 -9.87 4.01
C ASN A 186 0.41 -10.45 4.34
N TRP A 187 -0.35 -10.82 3.30
CA TRP A 187 -1.73 -11.32 3.40
C TRP A 187 -1.92 -12.52 4.33
N ASP A 188 -0.89 -13.32 4.58
CA ASP A 188 -0.93 -14.53 5.42
C ASP A 188 -0.44 -14.28 6.86
N GLN A 189 0.08 -13.09 7.16
CA GLN A 189 0.64 -12.73 8.47
C GLN A 189 0.03 -11.45 9.09
N PHE A 190 -0.89 -10.78 8.39
CA PHE A 190 -1.39 -9.44 8.74
C PHE A 190 -1.96 -9.30 10.16
N ASP A 191 -2.48 -10.38 10.74
CA ASP A 191 -3.05 -10.37 12.08
C ASP A 191 -2.02 -10.55 13.21
N LYS A 192 -0.74 -10.77 12.88
CA LYS A 192 0.34 -11.12 13.82
C LYS A 192 1.24 -9.95 14.24
N ALA A 193 1.16 -8.78 13.60
CA ALA A 193 1.98 -7.64 14.01
C ALA A 193 1.51 -7.13 15.40
N PRO A 194 2.41 -7.04 16.41
CA PRO A 194 2.02 -6.81 17.81
C PRO A 194 1.72 -5.33 18.14
N PHE A 195 1.89 -4.42 17.18
CA PHE A 195 1.90 -2.97 17.41
C PHE A 195 0.79 -2.20 16.68
N TRP A 196 -0.23 -2.88 16.14
CA TRP A 196 -1.31 -2.22 15.40
C TRP A 196 -2.02 -1.11 16.19
N ASN A 197 -2.08 -1.21 17.52
CA ASN A 197 -2.67 -0.19 18.39
C ASN A 197 -1.93 1.17 18.33
N GLN A 198 -0.65 1.18 17.98
CA GLN A 198 0.19 2.39 17.85
C GLN A 198 0.13 3.02 16.45
N LEU A 199 -0.46 2.32 15.48
CA LEU A 199 -0.60 2.77 14.10
C LEU A 199 -2.00 3.36 13.85
N ASP A 200 -2.14 4.08 12.74
CA ASP A 200 -3.40 4.71 12.34
C ASP A 200 -4.22 3.80 11.41
N TYR A 201 -3.55 2.89 10.71
CA TYR A 201 -4.14 1.88 9.84
C TYR A 201 -3.56 0.50 10.14
N ILE A 202 -4.38 -0.52 9.88
CA ILE A 202 -3.88 -1.88 9.65
C ILE A 202 -3.57 -1.98 8.17
N GLY A 203 -2.29 -2.06 7.82
CA GLY A 203 -1.84 -2.18 6.43
C GLY A 203 -1.69 -3.64 6.01
N ILE A 204 -2.25 -3.99 4.86
CA ILE A 204 -2.22 -5.35 4.31
C ILE A 204 -1.76 -5.28 2.86
N ASP A 205 -0.74 -6.04 2.50
CA ASP A 205 -0.40 -6.33 1.10
C ASP A 205 -1.27 -7.51 0.65
N ALA A 206 -2.39 -7.18 0.00
CA ALA A 206 -3.60 -8.01 -0.07
C ALA A 206 -3.62 -8.98 -1.26
N TYR A 207 -2.61 -9.85 -1.36
CA TYR A 207 -2.49 -10.87 -2.41
C TYR A 207 -3.14 -12.22 -2.02
N PHE A 208 -4.36 -12.20 -1.50
CA PHE A 208 -5.06 -13.40 -1.02
C PHE A 208 -5.46 -14.37 -2.17
N PRO A 209 -5.23 -15.70 -2.06
CA PRO A 209 -5.83 -16.69 -2.95
C PRO A 209 -7.36 -16.62 -2.92
N VAL A 210 -7.99 -16.39 -4.07
CA VAL A 210 -9.44 -16.19 -4.19
C VAL A 210 -10.09 -17.05 -5.27
N SER A 211 -9.32 -17.76 -6.10
CA SER A 211 -9.88 -18.70 -7.08
C SER A 211 -8.82 -19.68 -7.61
N GLU A 212 -9.24 -20.90 -7.93
CA GLU A 212 -8.44 -21.92 -8.60
C GLU A 212 -8.70 -22.00 -10.12
N GLN A 213 -9.64 -21.20 -10.65
CA GLN A 213 -10.04 -21.26 -12.06
C GLN A 213 -9.05 -20.54 -12.97
N GLN A 214 -8.97 -21.01 -14.21
CA GLN A 214 -8.11 -20.43 -15.22
C GLN A 214 -8.50 -18.98 -15.55
N THR A 215 -9.79 -18.74 -15.78
CA THR A 215 -10.36 -17.42 -16.02
C THR A 215 -11.58 -17.26 -15.10
N PRO A 216 -11.39 -16.85 -13.83
CA PRO A 216 -12.48 -16.83 -12.88
C PRO A 216 -13.53 -15.76 -13.21
N THR A 217 -14.79 -16.03 -12.89
CA THR A 217 -15.85 -15.02 -12.96
C THR A 217 -15.77 -14.05 -11.79
N VAL A 218 -16.41 -12.89 -11.90
CA VAL A 218 -16.46 -11.90 -10.81
C VAL A 218 -17.14 -12.52 -9.58
N GLU A 219 -18.23 -13.25 -9.78
CA GLU A 219 -19.03 -13.87 -8.72
C GLU A 219 -18.21 -14.90 -7.94
N GLU A 220 -17.40 -15.71 -8.64
CA GLU A 220 -16.52 -16.69 -8.02
C GLU A 220 -15.43 -16.01 -7.17
N LEU A 221 -14.82 -14.95 -7.70
CA LEU A 221 -13.81 -14.18 -6.98
C LEU A 221 -14.40 -13.52 -5.73
N GLN A 222 -15.62 -12.99 -5.81
CA GLN A 222 -16.33 -12.45 -4.65
C GLN A 222 -16.59 -13.52 -3.59
N GLN A 223 -16.93 -14.75 -3.99
CA GLN A 223 -17.07 -15.88 -3.07
C GLN A 223 -15.74 -16.24 -2.41
N GLY A 224 -14.65 -16.31 -3.17
CA GLY A 224 -13.30 -16.58 -2.64
C GLY A 224 -12.82 -15.52 -1.65
N TRP A 225 -13.25 -14.26 -1.81
CA TRP A 225 -12.95 -13.19 -0.88
C TRP A 225 -13.64 -13.32 0.48
N GLN A 226 -14.78 -14.00 0.59
CA GLN A 226 -15.62 -13.95 1.80
C GLN A 226 -14.90 -14.42 3.07
N GLN A 227 -14.16 -15.54 3.00
CA GLN A 227 -13.41 -16.04 4.15
C GLN A 227 -12.34 -15.04 4.59
N HIS A 228 -11.57 -14.50 3.65
CA HIS A 228 -10.51 -13.54 3.94
C HIS A 228 -11.06 -12.22 4.47
N LYS A 229 -12.14 -11.71 3.88
CA LYS A 229 -12.84 -10.51 4.31
C LYS A 229 -13.36 -10.66 5.75
N ASN A 230 -13.89 -11.82 6.12
CA ASN A 230 -14.31 -12.10 7.49
C ASN A 230 -13.14 -12.07 8.49
N ASN A 231 -11.98 -12.60 8.12
CA ASN A 231 -10.77 -12.53 8.96
C ASN A 231 -10.29 -11.07 9.12
N ILE A 232 -10.33 -10.29 8.05
CA ILE A 232 -10.00 -8.86 8.06
C ILE A 232 -10.98 -8.08 8.97
N ILE A 233 -12.29 -8.35 8.86
CA ILE A 233 -13.33 -7.75 9.72
C ILE A 233 -13.09 -8.12 11.19
N ALA A 234 -12.73 -9.37 11.49
CA ALA A 234 -12.44 -9.80 12.86
C ALA A 234 -11.25 -9.03 13.45
N LEU A 235 -10.17 -8.86 12.69
CA LEU A 235 -9.02 -8.06 13.11
C LEU A 235 -9.39 -6.58 13.28
N HIS A 236 -10.07 -5.98 12.30
CA HIS A 236 -10.58 -4.62 12.37
C HIS A 236 -11.42 -4.39 13.63
N THR A 237 -12.35 -5.31 13.92
CA THR A 237 -13.25 -5.23 15.08
C THR A 237 -12.49 -5.30 16.40
N ARG A 238 -11.47 -6.17 16.48
CA ARG A 238 -10.61 -6.35 17.66
C ARG A 238 -9.75 -5.12 17.93
N ILE A 239 -9.10 -4.59 16.89
CA ILE A 239 -8.08 -3.54 17.01
C ILE A 239 -8.68 -2.13 16.88
N LYS A 240 -9.85 -2.01 16.24
CA LYS A 240 -10.61 -0.77 16.01
C LYS A 240 -9.82 0.27 15.21
N LYS A 241 -9.09 -0.18 14.19
CA LYS A 241 -8.34 0.66 13.25
C LYS A 241 -8.81 0.39 11.83
N PRO A 242 -8.97 1.43 10.98
CA PRO A 242 -9.36 1.23 9.59
C PRO A 242 -8.35 0.35 8.86
N ILE A 243 -8.85 -0.47 7.94
CA ILE A 243 -8.03 -1.32 7.07
C ILE A 243 -7.56 -0.50 5.88
N LEU A 244 -6.27 -0.60 5.53
CA LEU A 244 -5.68 -0.02 4.33
C LEU A 244 -5.01 -1.14 3.54
N PHE A 245 -5.38 -1.32 2.27
CA PHE A 245 -4.61 -2.19 1.40
C PHE A 245 -3.37 -1.42 0.93
N THR A 246 -2.25 -1.65 1.59
CA THR A 246 -0.97 -1.01 1.29
C THR A 246 -0.42 -1.44 -0.06
N GLU A 247 -0.82 -2.62 -0.51
CA GLU A 247 -0.77 -3.11 -1.89
C GLU A 247 -1.97 -3.99 -2.18
N TYR A 248 -2.42 -3.98 -3.43
CA TYR A 248 -3.27 -5.02 -4.00
C TYR A 248 -3.02 -5.09 -5.50
N GLY A 249 -3.31 -6.21 -6.13
CA GLY A 249 -3.18 -6.32 -7.57
C GLY A 249 -3.27 -7.75 -8.05
N TYR A 250 -3.50 -7.88 -9.35
CA TYR A 250 -3.62 -9.16 -10.03
C TYR A 250 -2.83 -9.08 -11.33
N ARG A 251 -2.21 -10.18 -11.74
CA ARG A 251 -1.58 -10.30 -13.05
C ARG A 251 -2.63 -10.60 -14.12
N SER A 252 -2.43 -10.11 -15.33
CA SER A 252 -3.23 -10.53 -16.48
C SER A 252 -2.77 -11.88 -17.02
N ILE A 253 -2.96 -12.93 -16.22
CA ILE A 253 -2.54 -14.30 -16.51
C ILE A 253 -3.64 -15.30 -16.13
N HIS A 254 -3.67 -16.45 -16.81
CA HIS A 254 -4.42 -17.61 -16.35
C HIS A 254 -4.16 -17.90 -14.87
N TYR A 255 -5.19 -18.31 -14.14
CA TYR A 255 -5.14 -18.60 -12.71
C TYR A 255 -4.77 -17.40 -11.84
N THR A 256 -5.13 -16.18 -12.27
CA THR A 256 -4.75 -14.95 -11.56
C THR A 256 -5.18 -14.91 -10.09
N GLY A 257 -6.23 -15.64 -9.72
CA GLY A 257 -6.75 -15.68 -8.36
C GLY A 257 -6.06 -16.71 -7.47
N LYS A 258 -5.19 -17.58 -8.01
CA LYS A 258 -4.64 -18.74 -7.29
C LYS A 258 -3.46 -18.36 -6.40
N GLU A 259 -2.45 -17.74 -6.99
CA GLU A 259 -1.26 -17.24 -6.29
C GLU A 259 -1.04 -15.77 -6.67
N PRO A 260 -1.88 -14.83 -6.19
CA PRO A 260 -1.83 -13.45 -6.68
C PRO A 260 -0.52 -12.72 -6.37
N TRP A 261 0.28 -13.22 -5.43
CA TRP A 261 1.62 -12.70 -5.13
C TRP A 261 2.68 -13.14 -6.14
N ASP A 262 2.45 -14.20 -6.93
CA ASP A 262 3.47 -14.73 -7.84
C ASP A 262 3.82 -13.69 -8.90
N SER A 263 5.09 -13.27 -8.89
CA SER A 263 5.67 -12.33 -9.85
C SER A 263 6.62 -13.01 -10.85
N GLY A 264 6.73 -14.34 -10.79
CA GLY A 264 7.60 -15.17 -11.60
C GLY A 264 7.46 -14.93 -13.11
N ARG A 265 8.56 -15.07 -13.86
CA ARG A 265 8.53 -14.87 -15.30
C ARG A 265 7.92 -16.07 -16.03
N ALA A 266 6.60 -16.05 -16.23
CA ALA A 266 5.92 -16.95 -17.16
C ALA A 266 5.85 -16.32 -18.56
N ASN A 267 6.18 -17.10 -19.60
CA ASN A 267 5.93 -16.72 -20.99
C ASN A 267 4.51 -17.18 -21.39
N GLY A 268 3.76 -16.34 -22.12
CA GLY A 268 2.40 -16.66 -22.56
C GLY A 268 1.33 -16.56 -21.46
N ASN A 269 0.22 -17.28 -21.66
CA ASN A 269 -0.94 -17.35 -20.76
C ASN A 269 -1.58 -15.99 -20.41
N VAL A 270 -1.47 -15.00 -21.30
CA VAL A 270 -2.05 -13.68 -21.06
C VAL A 270 -3.57 -13.83 -20.98
N ASP A 271 -4.13 -13.37 -19.87
CA ASP A 271 -5.56 -13.33 -19.64
C ASP A 271 -5.94 -11.97 -19.05
N LEU A 272 -6.24 -11.03 -19.95
CA LEU A 272 -6.65 -9.68 -19.58
C LEU A 272 -8.00 -9.69 -18.86
N LYS A 273 -8.88 -10.63 -19.21
CA LYS A 273 -10.23 -10.72 -18.65
C LYS A 273 -10.20 -11.22 -17.21
N ALA A 274 -9.31 -12.15 -16.88
CA ALA A 274 -9.08 -12.59 -15.51
C ALA A 274 -8.63 -11.42 -14.62
N GLN A 275 -7.71 -10.57 -15.07
CA GLN A 275 -7.29 -9.37 -14.32
C GLN A 275 -8.46 -8.40 -14.10
N GLU A 276 -9.25 -8.11 -15.13
CA GLU A 276 -10.45 -7.27 -15.00
C GLU A 276 -11.46 -7.84 -14.00
N ASN A 277 -11.74 -9.14 -14.08
CA ASN A 277 -12.71 -9.79 -13.21
C ASN A 277 -12.23 -9.76 -11.75
N ALA A 278 -10.95 -10.06 -11.50
CA ALA A 278 -10.35 -10.06 -10.17
C ALA A 278 -10.35 -8.67 -9.52
N LEU A 279 -9.99 -7.63 -10.30
CA LEU A 279 -10.08 -6.25 -9.84
C LEU A 279 -11.54 -5.85 -9.57
N THR A 280 -12.46 -6.15 -10.49
CA THR A 280 -13.90 -5.85 -10.32
C THR A 280 -14.45 -6.46 -9.03
N ALA A 281 -14.15 -7.73 -8.75
CA ALA A 281 -14.57 -8.42 -7.53
C ALA A 281 -14.02 -7.72 -6.29
N LEU A 282 -12.71 -7.40 -6.26
CA LEU A 282 -12.08 -6.70 -5.14
C LEU A 282 -12.75 -5.35 -4.86
N TYR A 283 -12.97 -4.51 -5.89
CA TYR A 283 -13.61 -3.21 -5.69
C TYR A 283 -15.05 -3.33 -5.18
N ARG A 284 -15.82 -4.31 -5.67
CA ARG A 284 -17.18 -4.60 -5.17
C ARG A 284 -17.18 -5.04 -3.71
N GLU A 285 -16.18 -5.81 -3.29
CA GLU A 285 -16.09 -6.30 -1.92
C GLU A 285 -15.67 -5.23 -0.90
N PHE A 286 -14.80 -4.29 -1.27
CA PHE A 286 -14.15 -3.44 -0.25
C PHE A 286 -14.50 -1.96 -0.33
N TRP A 287 -14.76 -1.38 -1.50
CA TRP A 287 -14.86 0.08 -1.62
C TRP A 287 -16.13 0.68 -1.02
N GLN A 288 -17.18 -0.11 -0.82
CA GLN A 288 -18.40 0.32 -0.13
C GLN A 288 -18.33 0.15 1.40
N GLU A 289 -17.29 -0.50 1.91
CA GLU A 289 -17.18 -0.84 3.32
C GLU A 289 -16.72 0.36 4.15
N PRO A 290 -17.45 0.81 5.19
CA PRO A 290 -17.10 2.02 5.95
C PRO A 290 -15.81 1.88 6.76
N TRP A 291 -15.43 0.66 7.14
CA TRP A 291 -14.21 0.34 7.89
C TRP A 291 -12.94 0.28 7.02
N PHE A 292 -13.10 0.29 5.70
CA PHE A 292 -12.00 0.21 4.73
C PHE A 292 -11.55 1.60 4.27
N ALA A 293 -10.26 1.87 4.21
CA ALA A 293 -9.72 3.18 3.84
C ALA A 293 -9.52 3.36 2.33
N GLY A 294 -9.48 2.27 1.56
CA GLY A 294 -8.98 2.25 0.18
C GLY A 294 -7.63 1.52 0.10
N GLY A 295 -6.87 1.75 -0.97
CA GLY A 295 -5.55 1.13 -1.10
C GLY A 295 -4.73 1.60 -2.29
N PHE A 296 -3.63 0.88 -2.56
CA PHE A 296 -2.68 1.18 -3.62
C PHE A 296 -2.51 0.01 -4.60
N LEU A 297 -2.95 0.21 -5.84
CA LEU A 297 -2.86 -0.78 -6.91
C LEU A 297 -1.43 -0.98 -7.38
N TRP A 298 -0.93 -2.21 -7.27
CA TRP A 298 0.37 -2.65 -7.78
C TRP A 298 0.26 -3.03 -9.26
N LYS A 299 0.99 -2.40 -10.18
CA LYS A 299 1.82 -1.20 -10.00
C LYS A 299 1.85 -0.34 -11.25
N TRP A 300 2.22 0.92 -11.07
CA TRP A 300 2.22 1.95 -12.09
C TRP A 300 3.64 2.43 -12.40
N PHE A 301 4.04 2.34 -13.66
CA PHE A 301 5.35 2.76 -14.13
C PHE A 301 5.32 4.17 -14.73
N HIS A 302 6.43 4.87 -14.55
CA HIS A 302 6.67 6.21 -15.07
C HIS A 302 6.70 6.27 -16.62
N ASN A 303 7.11 5.20 -17.30
CA ASN A 303 7.18 5.12 -18.77
C ASN A 303 5.89 4.56 -19.37
N HIS A 304 4.77 5.26 -19.16
CA HIS A 304 3.43 4.77 -19.47
C HIS A 304 3.26 4.17 -20.88
N ASN A 305 3.87 4.77 -21.90
CA ASN A 305 3.73 4.31 -23.30
C ASN A 305 4.52 3.03 -23.64
N GLU A 306 5.34 2.51 -22.72
CA GLU A 306 6.26 1.39 -22.96
C GLU A 306 5.95 0.15 -22.09
N VAL A 307 4.91 0.21 -21.27
CA VAL A 307 4.58 -0.85 -20.30
C VAL A 307 3.18 -1.41 -20.51
N GLY A 308 2.98 -2.65 -20.06
CA GLY A 308 1.69 -3.32 -20.19
C GLY A 308 1.37 -3.67 -21.65
N GLY A 309 0.12 -3.48 -22.06
CA GLY A 309 -0.35 -3.88 -23.39
C GLY A 309 -0.97 -5.27 -23.45
N LYS A 310 -1.55 -5.59 -24.62
CA LYS A 310 -2.35 -6.80 -24.87
C LYS A 310 -1.61 -8.13 -24.67
N ASP A 311 -0.28 -8.14 -24.80
CA ASP A 311 0.56 -9.34 -24.73
C ASP A 311 1.32 -9.41 -23.38
N ASN A 312 1.01 -8.53 -22.43
CA ASN A 312 1.71 -8.43 -21.15
C ASN A 312 0.90 -9.12 -20.05
N ASN A 313 1.50 -10.11 -19.38
CA ASN A 313 0.90 -10.87 -18.26
C ASN A 313 1.36 -10.42 -16.85
N ARG A 314 1.87 -9.19 -16.73
CA ARG A 314 2.34 -8.61 -15.46
C ARG A 314 1.23 -7.85 -14.74
N PHE A 315 1.54 -7.38 -13.53
CA PHE A 315 0.62 -6.67 -12.65
C PHE A 315 0.10 -5.33 -13.19
N THR A 316 0.94 -4.56 -13.90
CA THR A 316 0.51 -3.23 -14.38
C THR A 316 -0.76 -3.33 -15.21
N ILE A 317 -1.70 -2.43 -14.95
CA ILE A 317 -2.93 -2.30 -15.75
C ILE A 317 -2.71 -1.43 -16.99
N GLN A 318 -1.56 -0.74 -17.08
CA GLN A 318 -1.32 0.25 -18.12
C GLN A 318 -1.45 -0.35 -19.52
N ASN A 319 -2.15 0.35 -20.42
CA ASN A 319 -2.43 -0.08 -21.78
C ASN A 319 -3.16 -1.45 -21.86
N LYS A 320 -3.92 -1.82 -20.82
CA LYS A 320 -4.79 -3.01 -20.79
C LYS A 320 -6.25 -2.59 -20.58
N PRO A 321 -7.22 -3.47 -20.87
CA PRO A 321 -8.63 -3.22 -20.57
C PRO A 321 -8.89 -2.80 -19.11
N SER A 322 -8.12 -3.35 -18.16
CA SER A 322 -8.21 -2.96 -16.75
C SER A 322 -7.88 -1.49 -16.48
N GLU A 323 -7.13 -0.79 -17.33
CA GLU A 323 -6.91 0.65 -17.16
C GLU A 323 -8.19 1.46 -17.27
N GLU A 324 -8.99 1.21 -18.31
CA GLU A 324 -10.25 1.93 -18.51
C GLU A 324 -11.27 1.56 -17.41
N LEU A 325 -11.30 0.29 -16.99
CA LEU A 325 -12.09 -0.17 -15.84
C LEU A 325 -11.76 0.63 -14.57
N ILE A 326 -10.47 0.79 -14.25
CA ILE A 326 -10.06 1.52 -13.03
C ILE A 326 -10.32 3.01 -13.18
N LYS A 327 -10.11 3.57 -14.36
CA LYS A 327 -10.40 4.97 -14.66
C LYS A 327 -11.87 5.32 -14.45
N GLU A 328 -12.78 4.49 -14.96
CA GLU A 328 -14.22 4.64 -14.74
C GLU A 328 -14.54 4.51 -13.25
N PHE A 329 -14.04 3.46 -12.60
CA PHE A 329 -14.27 3.24 -11.18
C PHE A 329 -13.82 4.43 -10.32
N TYR A 330 -12.59 4.90 -10.47
CA TYR A 330 -12.05 6.04 -9.72
C TYR A 330 -12.75 7.38 -10.01
N SER A 331 -13.40 7.54 -11.16
CA SER A 331 -14.18 8.75 -11.46
C SER A 331 -15.50 8.85 -10.67
N THR A 332 -15.98 7.73 -10.14
CA THR A 332 -17.30 7.62 -9.48
C THR A 332 -17.24 7.53 -7.97
N GLN A 333 -16.04 7.47 -7.38
CA GLN A 333 -15.77 7.36 -5.94
C GLN A 333 -15.25 8.68 -5.40
#